data_AF-A0A7Y3JRN0-F1
#
_entry.id   AF-A0A7Y3JRN0-F1
#
_cell.length_a   1.000
_cell.length_b   1.000
_cell.length_c   1.000
_cell.angle_alpha   90.00
_cell.angle_beta   90.00
_cell.angle_gamma   90.00
#
_symmetry.space_group_name_H-M   'P 1'
#
loop_
_entity.id
_entity.type
_entity.pdbx_description
1 polymer ?
#
loop_
_entity_poly.entity_id
_entity_poly.type
_entity_poly.pdbx_seq_one_letter_code
_entity_poly.pdbx_strand_id
1 'polypeptide(L)'
;MKGESLSSIGQRYKITAQQLQKSNRIVDADHILAGQQLTIPAKSKEHQGWVTFADNGYYFSLDELGRTRRVDGELRREPSTRSARMQGNAGQPDRREDDDGGHLIAVRFGGPKATYNHFAQNANFNRGAYRALEDTWSAEQRRGKDVRVRIRVQYQADSRRPHRLLVAWTSSGRPEKRVFGNAPGGKRD
;
A
#
# COMPACT_ATOMS: atom_id res chain seq x y z
N MET A 1 23.90 2.79 -25.88
CA MET A 1 22.52 2.26 -25.81
C MET A 1 22.21 1.99 -24.35
N LYS A 2 21.13 2.52 -23.78
CA LYS A 2 20.72 2.15 -22.41
C LYS A 2 20.03 0.79 -22.49
N GLY A 3 20.60 -0.24 -21.87
CA GLY A 3 19.99 -1.57 -21.77
C GLY A 3 18.76 -1.58 -20.86
N GLU A 4 17.97 -2.66 -20.88
CA GLU A 4 16.91 -2.88 -19.89
C GLU A 4 17.52 -3.07 -18.48
N SER A 5 16.95 -2.42 -17.47
CA SER A 5 17.32 -2.62 -16.05
C SER A 5 16.45 -3.71 -15.40
N LEU A 6 16.89 -4.27 -14.25
CA LEU A 6 16.10 -5.23 -13.48
C LEU A 6 14.72 -4.65 -13.10
N SER A 7 14.64 -3.34 -12.83
CA SER A 7 13.37 -2.66 -12.55
C SER A 7 12.45 -2.63 -13.78
N SER A 8 12.98 -2.32 -14.97
CA SER A 8 12.18 -2.32 -16.21
C SER A 8 11.67 -3.72 -16.58
N ILE A 9 12.50 -4.75 -16.36
CA ILE A 9 12.14 -6.15 -16.58
C ILE A 9 11.12 -6.59 -15.53
N GLY A 10 11.36 -6.29 -14.25
CA GLY A 10 10.42 -6.56 -13.16
C GLY A 10 9.05 -5.92 -13.40
N GLN A 11 9.03 -4.68 -13.90
CA GLN A 11 7.80 -4.00 -14.30
C GLN A 11 7.06 -4.74 -15.41
N ARG A 12 7.76 -5.18 -16.45
CA ARG A 12 7.18 -5.96 -17.56
C ARG A 12 6.52 -7.24 -17.08
N TYR A 13 7.18 -7.95 -16.16
CA TYR A 13 6.71 -9.25 -15.66
C TYR A 13 5.89 -9.16 -14.35
N LYS A 14 5.67 -7.95 -13.83
CA LYS A 14 4.92 -7.65 -12.61
C LYS A 14 5.50 -8.33 -11.35
N ILE A 15 6.82 -8.28 -11.20
CA ILE A 15 7.61 -8.70 -10.03
C ILE A 15 8.55 -7.57 -9.60
N THR A 16 9.14 -7.62 -8.40
CA THR A 16 10.11 -6.60 -7.97
C THR A 16 11.50 -6.88 -8.55
N ALA A 17 12.31 -5.83 -8.72
CA ALA A 17 13.72 -5.97 -9.10
C ALA A 17 14.48 -6.85 -8.09
N GLN A 18 14.19 -6.73 -6.79
CA GLN A 18 14.79 -7.55 -5.73
C GLN A 18 14.40 -9.04 -5.85
N GLN A 19 13.15 -9.36 -6.18
CA GLN A 19 12.72 -10.73 -6.44
C GLN A 19 13.45 -11.29 -7.66
N LEU A 20 13.52 -10.51 -8.74
CA LEU A 20 14.24 -10.89 -9.94
C LEU A 20 15.74 -11.08 -9.65
N GLN A 21 16.35 -10.19 -8.88
CA GLN A 21 17.74 -10.25 -8.44
C GLN A 21 18.02 -11.53 -7.64
N LYS A 22 17.20 -11.79 -6.62
CA LYS A 22 17.31 -12.96 -5.73
C LYS A 22 17.13 -14.27 -6.50
N SER A 23 16.13 -14.35 -7.38
CA SER A 23 15.89 -15.53 -8.21
C SER A 23 17.04 -15.83 -9.19
N ASN A 24 17.78 -14.80 -9.59
CA ASN A 24 18.91 -14.91 -10.53
C ASN A 24 20.29 -14.85 -9.86
N ARG A 25 20.34 -14.77 -8.51
CA ARG A 25 21.57 -14.61 -7.72
C ARG A 25 22.45 -13.45 -8.21
N ILE A 26 21.82 -12.37 -8.66
CA ILE A 26 22.52 -11.17 -9.12
C ILE A 26 22.95 -10.39 -7.88
N VAL A 27 24.25 -10.20 -7.69
CA VAL A 27 24.77 -9.44 -6.55
C VAL A 27 24.66 -7.94 -6.80
N ASP A 28 24.93 -7.52 -8.04
CA ASP A 28 24.90 -6.13 -8.45
C ASP A 28 23.81 -5.91 -9.52
N ALA A 29 22.75 -5.18 -9.12
CA ALA A 29 21.61 -4.88 -9.97
C ALA A 29 21.93 -3.88 -11.10
N ASP A 30 23.01 -3.11 -10.98
CA ASP A 30 23.46 -2.13 -11.96
C ASP A 30 24.32 -2.77 -13.06
N HIS A 31 24.76 -4.02 -12.87
CA HIS A 31 25.58 -4.78 -13.80
C HIS A 31 24.85 -6.02 -14.31
N ILE A 32 23.93 -5.82 -15.27
CA ILE A 32 23.32 -6.91 -16.06
C ILE A 32 24.01 -6.94 -17.42
N LEU A 33 24.49 -8.10 -17.85
CA LEU A 33 25.13 -8.24 -19.15
C LEU A 33 24.09 -8.35 -20.26
N ALA A 34 24.31 -7.65 -21.38
CA ALA A 34 23.48 -7.84 -22.57
C ALA A 34 23.55 -9.31 -23.02
N GLY A 35 22.38 -9.94 -23.22
CA GLY A 35 22.27 -11.36 -23.56
C GLY A 35 22.25 -12.30 -22.34
N GLN A 36 22.38 -11.80 -21.11
CA GLN A 36 22.19 -12.60 -19.91
C GLN A 36 20.76 -13.11 -19.80
N GLN A 37 20.59 -14.43 -19.69
CA GLN A 37 19.29 -15.04 -19.48
C GLN A 37 18.86 -14.87 -18.02
N LEU A 38 17.68 -14.29 -17.82
CA LEU A 38 17.07 -14.13 -16.50
C LEU A 38 15.89 -15.09 -16.33
N THR A 39 15.90 -15.84 -15.25
CA THR A 39 14.75 -16.61 -14.76
C THR A 39 13.75 -15.65 -14.13
N ILE A 40 12.55 -15.57 -14.71
CA ILE A 40 11.42 -14.87 -14.11
C ILE A 40 10.75 -15.83 -13.11
N PRO A 41 10.78 -15.57 -11.80
CA PRO A 41 10.07 -16.41 -10.84
C PRO A 41 8.58 -16.44 -11.18
N ALA A 42 7.99 -17.65 -11.16
CA ALA A 42 6.56 -17.82 -11.35
C ALA A 42 5.79 -16.95 -10.33
N LYS A 43 4.69 -16.34 -10.76
CA LYS A 43 3.74 -15.67 -9.86
C LYS A 43 3.16 -16.70 -8.90
N SER A 44 3.81 -16.96 -7.79
CA SER A 44 3.22 -17.77 -6.73
C SER A 44 2.00 -17.03 -6.19
N LYS A 45 0.88 -17.76 -6.10
CA LYS A 45 -0.29 -17.28 -5.38
C LYS A 45 0.08 -17.23 -3.89
N GLU A 46 0.40 -16.01 -3.43
CA GLU A 46 0.47 -15.54 -2.04
C GLU A 46 1.73 -15.82 -1.16
N HIS A 47 2.17 -14.71 -0.54
CA HIS A 47 2.87 -14.46 0.74
C HIS A 47 4.22 -15.08 1.12
N GLN A 48 5.00 -15.68 0.22
CA GLN A 48 6.41 -15.93 0.55
C GLN A 48 7.14 -14.58 0.69
N GLY A 49 7.44 -14.17 1.92
CA GLY A 49 8.26 -12.98 2.23
C GLY A 49 7.52 -11.77 2.82
N TRP A 50 6.22 -11.89 3.16
CA TRP A 50 5.57 -10.80 3.91
C TRP A 50 5.74 -10.95 5.41
N VAL A 51 6.16 -9.88 6.08
CA VAL A 51 6.19 -9.82 7.54
C VAL A 51 4.86 -9.26 8.02
N THR A 52 4.19 -9.99 8.93
CA THR A 52 2.93 -9.56 9.54
C THR A 52 3.11 -9.30 11.03
N PHE A 53 2.62 -8.16 11.51
CA PHE A 53 2.65 -7.79 12.93
C PHE A 53 1.42 -6.96 13.30
N ALA A 54 1.12 -6.91 14.60
CA ALA A 54 0.04 -6.08 15.13
C ALA A 54 0.59 -4.74 15.64
N ASP A 55 -0.10 -3.64 15.36
CA ASP A 55 0.13 -2.34 15.98
C ASP A 55 -1.22 -1.63 16.16
N ASN A 56 -1.47 -1.18 17.39
CA ASN A 56 -2.69 -0.51 17.82
C ASN A 56 -4.00 -1.19 17.39
N GLY A 57 -4.07 -2.53 17.46
CA GLY A 57 -5.28 -3.32 17.14
C GLY A 57 -5.45 -3.64 15.66
N TYR A 58 -4.48 -3.29 14.82
CA TYR A 58 -4.47 -3.59 13.39
C TYR A 58 -3.31 -4.51 13.03
N TYR A 59 -3.54 -5.44 12.13
CA TYR A 59 -2.53 -6.34 11.57
C TYR A 59 -2.05 -5.80 10.24
N PHE A 60 -0.78 -5.43 10.16
CA PHE A 60 -0.14 -4.97 8.94
C PHE A 60 0.71 -6.09 8.35
N SER A 61 0.61 -6.31 7.04
CA SER A 61 1.51 -7.17 6.28
C SER A 61 2.32 -6.33 5.30
N LEU A 62 3.64 -6.38 5.43
CA LEU A 62 4.59 -5.64 4.61
C LEU A 62 5.31 -6.59 3.65
N ASP A 63 5.64 -6.14 2.45
CA ASP A 63 6.54 -6.89 1.56
C ASP A 63 8.02 -6.72 1.93
N GLU A 64 8.90 -7.40 1.18
CA GLU A 64 10.36 -7.39 1.38
C GLU A 64 10.99 -5.97 1.25
N LEU A 65 10.28 -5.02 0.62
CA LEU A 65 10.70 -3.62 0.50
C LEU A 65 10.16 -2.74 1.66
N GLY A 66 9.50 -3.34 2.64
CA GLY A 66 8.88 -2.64 3.77
C GLY A 66 7.60 -1.90 3.42
N ARG A 67 7.00 -2.17 2.24
CA ARG A 67 5.75 -1.51 1.82
C ARG A 67 4.56 -2.29 2.34
N THR A 68 3.60 -1.60 2.95
CA THR A 68 2.36 -2.24 3.40
C THR A 68 1.56 -2.74 2.22
N ARG A 69 1.31 -4.05 2.20
CA ARG A 69 0.49 -4.74 1.20
C ARG A 69 -0.93 -4.98 1.69
N ARG A 70 -1.10 -5.07 3.01
CA ARG A 70 -2.38 -5.35 3.64
C ARG A 70 -2.45 -4.74 5.04
N VAL A 71 -3.61 -4.21 5.41
CA VAL A 71 -3.97 -3.94 6.81
C VAL A 71 -5.35 -4.51 7.09
N ASP A 72 -5.50 -5.17 8.23
CA ASP A 72 -6.76 -5.70 8.74
C ASP A 72 -6.98 -5.26 10.18
N GLY A 73 -8.22 -4.99 10.56
CA GLY A 73 -8.56 -4.77 11.96
C GLY A 73 -9.96 -4.22 12.14
N GLU A 74 -10.41 -4.18 13.38
CA GLU A 74 -11.63 -3.48 13.75
C GLU A 74 -11.31 -2.01 14.01
N LEU A 75 -12.11 -1.11 13.44
CA LEU A 75 -11.91 0.32 13.65
C LEU A 75 -12.17 0.67 15.11
N ARG A 76 -11.24 1.41 15.70
CA ARG A 76 -11.31 1.85 17.09
C ARG A 76 -11.94 3.24 17.19
N ARG A 77 -12.37 3.61 18.40
CA ARG A 77 -12.83 4.98 18.75
C ARG A 77 -11.86 5.71 19.67
N GLU A 78 -10.58 5.35 19.56
CA GLU A 78 -9.50 5.91 20.36
C GLU A 78 -8.53 6.59 19.40
N PRO A 79 -8.65 7.93 19.21
CA PRO A 79 -7.81 8.63 18.26
C PRO A 79 -6.33 8.59 18.66
N SER A 80 -5.45 8.41 17.68
CA SER A 80 -4.02 8.58 17.85
C SER A 80 -3.62 10.05 17.61
N THR A 81 -2.34 10.34 17.33
CA THR A 81 -1.90 11.68 16.91
C THR A 81 -1.26 11.64 15.51
N ARG A 82 -1.29 12.76 14.78
CA ARG A 82 -0.65 12.85 13.45
C ARG A 82 0.88 12.94 13.56
N SER A 83 1.58 12.62 12.49
CA SER A 83 3.02 12.84 12.36
C SER A 83 3.38 13.56 11.07
N ALA A 84 3.78 14.83 11.16
CA ALA A 84 4.18 15.65 10.01
C ALA A 84 5.32 15.00 9.21
N ARG A 85 6.32 14.46 9.90
CA ARG A 85 7.47 13.76 9.30
C ARG A 85 7.03 12.55 8.46
N MET A 86 6.12 11.74 8.99
CA MET A 86 5.67 10.51 8.31
C MET A 86 4.80 10.84 7.09
N GLN A 87 3.95 11.85 7.22
CA GLN A 87 3.16 12.35 6.09
C GLN A 87 4.07 12.96 5.00
N GLY A 88 5.13 13.68 5.36
CA GLY A 88 6.07 14.27 4.40
C GLY A 88 6.92 13.22 3.66
N ASN A 89 7.33 12.16 4.36
CA ASN A 89 8.20 11.11 3.80
C ASN A 89 7.45 9.96 3.10
N ALA A 90 6.11 9.96 3.15
CA ALA A 90 5.30 8.87 2.62
C ALA A 90 5.55 8.67 1.11
N GLY A 91 5.88 7.43 0.73
CA GLY A 91 6.06 7.00 -0.66
C GLY A 91 7.31 7.51 -1.38
N GLN A 92 8.23 8.20 -0.70
CA GLN A 92 9.50 8.63 -1.30
C GLN A 92 10.36 7.42 -1.73
N PRO A 93 11.07 7.47 -2.86
CA PRO A 93 11.20 8.62 -3.77
C PRO A 93 10.07 8.74 -4.82
N ASP A 94 9.19 7.75 -4.93
CA ASP A 94 8.17 7.66 -6.01
C ASP A 94 6.91 8.52 -5.77
N ARG A 95 6.93 9.33 -4.71
CA ARG A 95 5.84 10.27 -4.39
C ARG A 95 5.75 11.33 -5.50
N ARG A 96 4.53 11.64 -5.92
CA ARG A 96 4.25 12.73 -6.87
C ARG A 96 4.02 14.06 -6.14
N GLU A 97 4.22 15.16 -6.85
CA GLU A 97 4.02 16.52 -6.31
C GLU A 97 2.58 16.76 -5.86
N ASP A 98 1.61 16.10 -6.51
CA ASP A 98 0.19 16.19 -6.22
C ASP A 98 -0.28 15.17 -5.15
N ASP A 99 0.64 14.48 -4.48
CA ASP A 99 0.32 13.56 -3.39
C ASP A 99 0.40 14.23 -2.00
N ASP A 100 -0.53 13.85 -1.14
CA ASP A 100 -0.44 13.94 0.32
C ASP A 100 0.21 12.68 0.93
N GLY A 101 0.61 12.78 2.20
CA GLY A 101 0.94 11.62 3.02
C GLY A 101 -0.31 11.05 3.68
N GLY A 102 -1.07 10.27 2.93
CA GLY A 102 -2.29 9.63 3.38
C GLY A 102 -2.04 8.57 4.46
N HIS A 103 -3.07 8.28 5.26
CA HIS A 103 -3.05 7.17 6.20
C HIS A 103 -3.84 5.99 5.64
N LEU A 104 -3.39 4.75 5.83
CA LEU A 104 -4.23 3.58 5.57
C LEU A 104 -5.36 3.50 6.60
N ILE A 105 -5.01 3.62 7.88
CA ILE A 105 -5.96 3.79 8.97
C ILE A 105 -5.83 5.23 9.50
N ALA A 106 -6.88 6.03 9.40
CA ALA A 106 -6.87 7.40 9.91
C ALA A 106 -6.64 7.49 11.42
N VAL A 107 -6.09 8.63 11.83
CA VAL A 107 -5.87 8.99 13.24
C VAL A 107 -7.13 8.87 14.09
N ARG A 108 -8.30 9.24 13.56
CA ARG A 108 -9.59 9.13 14.28
C ARG A 108 -9.96 7.69 14.68
N PHE A 109 -9.34 6.69 14.03
CA PHE A 109 -9.52 5.27 14.31
C PHE A 109 -8.31 4.67 15.04
N GLY A 110 -7.40 5.50 15.57
CA GLY A 110 -6.18 5.01 16.20
C GLY A 110 -5.14 4.50 15.21
N GLY A 111 -5.07 5.04 13.99
CA GLY A 111 -4.02 4.66 13.05
C GLY A 111 -2.60 4.86 13.63
N PRO A 112 -1.68 3.89 13.51
CA PRO A 112 -0.31 4.04 14.00
C PRO A 112 0.46 5.18 13.33
N LYS A 113 1.40 5.78 14.07
CA LYS A 113 2.28 6.88 13.62
C LYS A 113 3.54 6.42 12.91
N ALA A 114 3.43 5.35 12.12
CA ALA A 114 4.57 4.67 11.54
C ALA A 114 4.51 4.63 10.02
N THR A 115 5.66 4.35 9.39
CA THR A 115 5.84 4.46 7.92
C THR A 115 4.87 3.54 7.21
N TYR A 116 4.69 2.34 7.74
CA TYR A 116 3.81 1.33 7.19
C TYR A 116 2.31 1.71 7.24
N ASN A 117 1.91 2.70 8.03
CA ASN A 117 0.53 3.22 8.01
C ASN A 117 0.38 4.47 7.12
N HIS A 118 1.46 4.96 6.51
CA HIS A 118 1.46 6.13 5.63
C HIS A 118 1.81 5.74 4.20
N PHE A 119 1.17 6.37 3.21
CA PHE A 119 1.49 6.16 1.80
C PHE A 119 1.33 7.45 1.00
N ALA A 120 2.07 7.56 -0.12
CA ALA A 120 1.86 8.64 -1.08
C ALA A 120 0.47 8.47 -1.71
N GLN A 121 -0.42 9.42 -1.45
CA GLN A 121 -1.82 9.37 -1.85
C GLN A 121 -2.17 10.65 -2.60
N ASN A 122 -2.72 10.55 -3.80
CA ASN A 122 -3.14 11.74 -4.56
C ASN A 122 -4.03 12.64 -3.69
N ALA A 123 -3.70 13.94 -3.59
CA ALA A 123 -4.30 14.85 -2.63
C ALA A 123 -5.82 15.03 -2.83
N ASN A 124 -6.29 15.02 -4.08
CA ASN A 124 -7.71 15.07 -4.38
C ASN A 124 -8.43 13.79 -3.93
N PHE A 125 -7.84 12.62 -4.19
CA PHE A 125 -8.35 11.34 -3.69
C PHE A 125 -8.36 11.27 -2.16
N ASN A 126 -7.25 11.65 -1.51
CA ASN A 126 -7.08 11.66 -0.05
C ASN A 126 -8.17 12.51 0.62
N ARG A 127 -8.29 13.78 0.20
CA ARG A 127 -9.20 14.75 0.82
C ARG A 127 -10.66 14.58 0.38
N GLY A 128 -10.90 13.85 -0.71
CA GLY A 128 -12.21 13.57 -1.29
C GLY A 128 -12.69 12.15 -1.00
N ALA A 129 -12.58 11.25 -1.98
CA ALA A 129 -13.24 9.94 -1.93
C ALA A 129 -12.73 9.03 -0.79
N TYR A 130 -11.47 9.12 -0.40
CA TYR A 130 -10.95 8.36 0.74
C TYR A 130 -11.49 8.91 2.07
N ARG A 131 -11.45 10.23 2.27
CA ARG A 131 -12.08 10.88 3.42
C ARG A 131 -13.58 10.55 3.54
N ALA A 132 -14.32 10.56 2.43
CA ALA A 132 -15.75 10.21 2.44
C ALA A 132 -16.00 8.75 2.89
N LEU A 133 -15.09 7.83 2.55
CA LEU A 133 -15.14 6.46 3.05
C LEU A 133 -14.90 6.41 4.57
N GLU A 134 -13.91 7.15 5.07
CA GLU A 134 -13.64 7.24 6.50
C GLU A 134 -14.81 7.88 7.27
N ASP A 135 -15.44 8.90 6.69
CA ASP A 135 -16.63 9.52 7.27
C ASP A 135 -17.82 8.55 7.34
N THR A 136 -17.97 7.69 6.33
CA THR A 136 -18.97 6.60 6.34
C THR A 136 -18.71 5.65 7.50
N TRP A 137 -17.48 5.15 7.65
CA TRP A 137 -17.14 4.25 8.76
C TRP A 137 -17.36 4.86 10.13
N SER A 138 -17.03 6.13 10.30
CA SER A 138 -17.26 6.82 11.56
C SER A 138 -18.76 7.03 11.85
N ALA A 139 -19.58 7.27 10.83
CA ALA A 139 -21.03 7.34 11.00
C ALA A 139 -21.62 5.99 11.44
N GLU A 140 -21.14 4.89 10.85
CA GLU A 140 -21.56 3.54 11.24
C GLU A 140 -21.15 3.20 12.67
N GLN A 141 -19.92 3.56 13.08
CA GLN A 141 -19.53 3.48 14.50
C GLN A 141 -20.47 4.32 15.38
N ARG A 142 -20.77 5.57 15.04
CA ARG A 142 -21.71 6.38 15.86
C ARG A 142 -23.09 5.74 16.02
N ARG A 143 -23.52 4.91 15.07
CA ARG A 143 -24.75 4.10 15.13
C ARG A 143 -24.62 2.80 15.93
N GLY A 144 -23.51 2.62 16.65
CA GLY A 144 -23.25 1.44 17.48
C GLY A 144 -22.77 0.22 16.72
N LYS A 145 -22.37 0.35 15.45
CA LYS A 145 -21.91 -0.79 14.65
C LYS A 145 -20.41 -0.98 14.76
N ASP A 146 -20.00 -2.23 14.83
CA ASP A 146 -18.60 -2.62 14.67
C ASP A 146 -18.24 -2.60 13.19
N VAL A 147 -17.11 -1.99 12.88
CA VAL A 147 -16.63 -1.83 11.50
C VAL A 147 -15.26 -2.49 11.39
N ARG A 148 -15.22 -3.65 10.74
CA ARG A 148 -13.96 -4.37 10.46
C ARG A 148 -13.50 -4.08 9.05
N VAL A 149 -12.28 -3.60 8.90
CA VAL A 149 -11.69 -3.22 7.61
C VAL A 149 -10.61 -4.19 7.16
N ARG A 150 -10.45 -4.30 5.85
CA ARG A 150 -9.34 -4.92 5.15
C ARG A 150 -8.96 -4.02 3.98
N ILE A 151 -7.78 -3.45 4.01
CA ILE A 151 -7.24 -2.65 2.90
C ILE A 151 -6.08 -3.43 2.30
N ARG A 152 -6.17 -3.74 1.00
CA ARG A 152 -5.06 -4.28 0.22
C ARG A 152 -4.48 -3.18 -0.66
N VAL A 153 -3.18 -3.03 -0.61
CA VAL A 153 -2.46 -1.99 -1.33
C VAL A 153 -1.67 -2.63 -2.47
N GLN A 154 -1.82 -2.07 -3.67
CA GLN A 154 -1.16 -2.56 -4.87
C GLN A 154 -0.15 -1.54 -5.39
N TYR A 155 1.06 -2.02 -5.58
CA TYR A 155 2.18 -1.28 -6.14
C TYR A 155 2.53 -1.81 -7.52
N GLN A 156 3.13 -0.95 -8.33
CA GLN A 156 3.71 -1.34 -9.61
C GLN A 156 5.20 -1.60 -9.39
N ALA A 157 5.66 -2.82 -9.69
CA ALA A 157 7.04 -3.24 -9.46
C ALA A 157 7.55 -2.89 -8.04
N ASP A 158 8.65 -2.16 -7.96
CA ASP A 158 9.36 -1.70 -6.76
C ASP A 158 8.93 -0.31 -6.26
N SER A 159 8.04 0.40 -6.98
CA SER A 159 7.52 1.73 -6.57
C SER A 159 7.04 1.76 -5.11
N ARG A 160 7.44 2.79 -4.37
CA ARG A 160 6.96 3.11 -3.02
C ARG A 160 5.61 3.84 -3.03
N ARG A 161 5.17 4.35 -4.18
CA ARG A 161 3.83 4.91 -4.38
C ARG A 161 2.88 3.80 -4.88
N PRO A 162 1.79 3.50 -4.16
CA PRO A 162 0.81 2.54 -4.65
C PRO A 162 -0.01 3.12 -5.80
N HIS A 163 -0.46 2.28 -6.72
CA HIS A 163 -1.34 2.69 -7.82
C HIS A 163 -2.81 2.38 -7.54
N ARG A 164 -3.11 1.45 -6.62
CA ARG A 164 -4.49 1.01 -6.35
C ARG A 164 -4.69 0.51 -4.93
N LEU A 165 -5.85 0.80 -4.35
CA LEU A 165 -6.32 0.28 -3.07
C LEU A 165 -7.59 -0.55 -3.29
N LEU A 166 -7.64 -1.73 -2.69
CA LEU A 166 -8.84 -2.55 -2.59
C LEU A 166 -9.27 -2.54 -1.13
N VAL A 167 -10.36 -1.84 -0.84
CA VAL A 167 -10.87 -1.66 0.50
C VAL A 167 -12.12 -2.50 0.65
N ALA A 168 -12.12 -3.43 1.60
CA ALA A 168 -13.30 -4.16 2.01
C ALA A 168 -13.58 -3.87 3.48
N TRP A 169 -14.84 -3.79 3.86
CA TRP A 169 -15.22 -3.68 5.26
C TRP A 169 -16.52 -4.42 5.52
N THR A 170 -16.77 -4.77 6.77
CA THR A 170 -18.06 -5.27 7.22
C THR A 170 -18.61 -4.35 8.29
N SER A 171 -19.86 -3.95 8.16
CA SER A 171 -20.62 -3.29 9.22
C SER A 171 -21.82 -4.15 9.57
N SER A 172 -21.92 -4.58 10.83
CA SER A 172 -22.98 -5.51 11.30
C SER A 172 -23.14 -6.76 10.40
N GLY A 173 -22.02 -7.37 10.00
CA GLY A 173 -21.99 -8.59 9.19
C GLY A 173 -22.24 -8.41 7.68
N ARG A 174 -22.58 -7.21 7.20
CA ARG A 174 -22.75 -6.97 5.75
C ARG A 174 -21.42 -6.57 5.11
N PRO A 175 -20.90 -7.35 4.14
CA PRO A 175 -19.65 -7.01 3.46
C PRO A 175 -19.88 -5.93 2.40
N GLU A 176 -19.02 -4.93 2.43
CA GLU A 176 -18.90 -3.89 1.42
C GLU A 176 -17.48 -3.88 0.85
N LYS A 177 -17.35 -3.38 -0.38
CA LYS A 177 -16.06 -3.29 -1.06
C LYS A 177 -16.03 -2.07 -1.98
N ARG A 178 -14.88 -1.39 -2.00
CA ARG A 178 -14.53 -0.37 -2.98
C ARG A 178 -13.12 -0.60 -3.52
N VAL A 179 -12.92 -0.18 -4.76
CA VAL A 179 -11.61 -0.19 -5.42
C VAL A 179 -11.31 1.23 -5.86
N PHE A 180 -10.19 1.77 -5.42
CA PHE A 180 -9.75 3.12 -5.76
C PHE A 180 -8.45 3.05 -6.55
N GLY A 181 -8.34 3.78 -7.65
CA GLY A 181 -7.03 4.12 -8.19
C GLY A 181 -6.44 5.30 -7.42
N ASN A 182 -5.10 5.34 -7.32
CA ASN A 182 -4.40 6.43 -6.63
C ASN A 182 -4.18 7.62 -7.57
N ALA A 183 -5.29 8.23 -8.00
CA ALA A 183 -5.40 9.30 -8.98
C ALA A 183 -6.59 10.22 -8.60
N PRO A 184 -6.73 11.42 -9.21
CA PRO A 184 -7.82 12.34 -8.88
C PRO A 184 -9.21 11.67 -8.90
N GLY A 185 -10.01 11.94 -7.88
CA GLY A 185 -11.33 11.33 -7.65
C GLY A 185 -11.32 9.85 -7.26
N GLY A 186 -10.15 9.22 -7.11
CA GLY A 186 -10.04 7.78 -6.87
C GLY A 186 -10.31 6.93 -8.11
N LYS A 187 -10.26 7.53 -9.31
CA LYS A 187 -10.58 6.88 -10.59
C LYS A 187 -9.64 5.71 -10.86
N ARG A 188 -10.18 4.66 -11.48
CA ARG A 188 -9.42 3.49 -11.92
C ARG A 188 -8.92 3.76 -13.33
N ASP A 189 -7.61 3.67 -13.53
CA ASP A 189 -7.03 3.46 -14.87
C ASP A 189 -7.41 2.07 -15.41
#